data_AF-A0A3D4V0I3-F1
#
_entry.id   AF-A0A3D4V0I3-F1
#
_cell.length_a   1.000
_cell.length_b   1.000
_cell.length_c   1.000
_cell.angle_alpha   90.00
_cell.angle_beta   90.00
_cell.angle_gamma   90.00
#
_symmetry.space_group_name_H-M   'P 1'
#
loop_
_entity.id
_entity.type
_entity.pdbx_description
1 polymer ?
#
loop_
_entity_poly.entity_id
_entity_poly.type
_entity_poly.pdbx_seq_one_letter_code
_entity_poly.pdbx_strand_id
1 'polypeptide(L)'
;DDTPQSERLHTYHSSGTFEEIYPFGTKVTKVVRDNYEFVLGDEYINIKKTDSGGGNLYVNIEGDVFEKVDGNVERQINGSVREVIGGNFHTHVNGDRTITTEGSKAEKTAGDVSTEQYNKVEHCQGKCWNNIDGEYQVSSNKSITMRSSGGNISIDAFGHPLGNIGIAGSKSGNVNINSTGFIQQTAGTKVGLTSKLGSVDVNASSGAFSVAALRGINMISTIGGVQINSGTSFKVITGGLIHFGTPTLMSCRVGSLLANVDTSTTIFSPSMLMNGNSLNVFYKSALLTGTGINIHYTNSKMFGNVMDCTLNKFSMKAPSQTYRGIIRMN
;
A
#
# COMPACT_ATOMS: atom_id res chain seq x y z
N ASP A 1 -83.88 12.01 -36.36
CA ASP A 1 -84.06 11.79 -37.82
C ASP A 1 -84.28 10.30 -37.92
N ASP A 2 -85.50 9.91 -38.25
CA ASP A 2 -85.93 8.51 -38.17
C ASP A 2 -85.91 7.86 -39.57
N THR A 3 -85.12 8.43 -40.48
CA THR A 3 -84.89 7.86 -41.81
C THR A 3 -84.20 6.50 -41.65
N PRO A 4 -84.77 5.40 -42.18
CA PRO A 4 -84.20 4.06 -42.01
C PRO A 4 -82.73 3.99 -42.44
N GLN A 5 -81.88 3.34 -41.63
CA GLN A 5 -80.42 3.21 -41.81
C GLN A 5 -79.62 4.52 -41.75
N SER A 6 -80.29 5.64 -41.47
CA SER A 6 -79.69 6.97 -41.33
C SER A 6 -80.17 7.63 -40.03
N GLU A 7 -80.52 6.81 -39.04
CA GLU A 7 -81.02 7.27 -37.75
C GLU A 7 -79.96 8.11 -37.04
N ARG A 8 -80.34 9.29 -36.59
CA ARG A 8 -79.42 10.16 -35.85
C ARG A 8 -80.12 11.06 -34.86
N LEU A 9 -79.41 11.33 -33.78
CA LEU A 9 -79.71 12.40 -32.85
C LEU A 9 -78.67 13.50 -33.06
N HIS A 10 -79.14 14.73 -33.33
CA HIS A 10 -78.28 15.87 -33.49
C HIS A 10 -78.84 17.05 -32.70
N THR A 11 -78.08 17.53 -31.72
CA THR A 11 -78.40 18.74 -30.96
C THR A 11 -77.36 19.80 -31.33
N TYR A 12 -77.81 20.95 -31.80
CA TYR A 12 -76.96 21.99 -32.37
C TYR A 12 -77.28 23.36 -31.78
N HIS A 13 -76.26 24.06 -31.30
CA HIS A 13 -76.36 25.46 -30.90
C HIS A 13 -75.94 26.37 -32.06
N SER A 14 -76.58 27.53 -32.21
CA SER A 14 -76.33 28.47 -33.33
C SER A 14 -74.87 28.95 -33.46
N SER A 15 -74.09 28.87 -32.39
CA SER A 15 -72.65 29.19 -32.40
C SER A 15 -71.76 28.08 -32.97
N GLY A 16 -72.32 26.89 -33.26
CA GLY A 16 -71.60 25.76 -33.84
C GLY A 16 -71.17 24.64 -32.89
N THR A 17 -71.48 24.75 -31.59
CA THR A 17 -71.34 23.62 -30.65
C THR A 17 -72.43 22.60 -30.96
N PHE A 18 -72.08 21.31 -31.01
CA PHE A 18 -73.06 20.27 -31.27
C PHE A 18 -72.69 18.93 -30.66
N GLU A 19 -73.70 18.09 -30.48
CA GLU A 19 -73.58 16.66 -30.24
C GLU A 19 -74.30 15.92 -31.36
N GLU A 20 -73.64 14.91 -31.94
CA GLU A 20 -74.25 14.04 -32.94
C GLU A 20 -74.00 12.57 -32.61
N ILE A 21 -75.06 11.78 -32.61
CA ILE A 21 -75.03 10.32 -32.50
C ILE A 21 -75.46 9.76 -33.84
N TYR A 22 -74.53 9.12 -34.55
CA TYR A 22 -74.72 8.52 -35.87
C TYR A 22 -75.49 7.18 -35.79
N PRO A 23 -75.93 6.60 -36.94
CA PRO A 23 -76.73 5.37 -36.96
C PRO A 23 -76.08 4.17 -36.26
N PHE A 24 -74.74 4.16 -36.19
CA PHE A 24 -73.95 3.10 -35.54
C PHE A 24 -73.50 3.46 -34.11
N GLY A 25 -74.08 4.50 -33.50
CA GLY A 25 -73.84 4.87 -32.10
C GLY A 25 -72.56 5.66 -31.84
N THR A 26 -71.78 6.01 -32.87
CA THR A 26 -70.65 6.93 -32.72
C THR A 26 -71.17 8.29 -32.28
N LYS A 27 -70.75 8.75 -31.09
CA LYS A 27 -71.03 10.09 -30.57
C LYS A 27 -69.88 11.02 -30.89
N VAL A 28 -70.18 12.17 -31.49
CA VAL A 28 -69.26 13.30 -31.67
C VAL A 28 -69.77 14.45 -30.83
N THR A 29 -68.92 15.00 -29.97
CA THR A 29 -69.22 16.23 -29.23
C THR A 29 -68.20 17.28 -29.66
N LYS A 30 -68.69 18.37 -30.26
CA LYS A 30 -67.86 19.52 -30.64
C LYS A 30 -68.23 20.69 -29.75
N VAL A 31 -67.27 21.18 -28.97
CA VAL A 31 -67.43 22.39 -28.15
C VAL A 31 -66.63 23.52 -28.79
N VAL A 32 -67.30 24.61 -29.16
CA VAL A 32 -66.67 25.77 -29.83
C VAL A 32 -65.99 26.72 -28.83
N ARG A 33 -66.40 26.68 -27.56
CA ARG A 33 -65.82 27.47 -26.46
C ARG A 33 -65.38 26.52 -25.34
N ASP A 34 -65.57 26.91 -24.09
CA ASP A 34 -65.19 26.13 -22.91
C ASP A 34 -66.21 24.99 -22.66
N ASN A 35 -65.69 23.81 -22.33
CA ASN A 35 -66.49 22.69 -21.80
C ASN A 35 -66.22 22.57 -20.30
N TYR A 36 -67.25 22.74 -19.48
CA TYR A 36 -67.16 22.50 -18.04
C TYR A 36 -67.89 21.21 -17.72
N GLU A 37 -67.14 20.21 -17.28
CA GLU A 37 -67.68 18.95 -16.80
C GLU A 37 -67.45 18.85 -15.30
N PHE A 38 -68.55 18.81 -14.55
CA PHE A 38 -68.52 18.65 -13.09
C PHE A 38 -69.01 17.25 -12.76
N VAL A 39 -68.07 16.34 -12.51
CA VAL A 39 -68.41 15.00 -12.02
C VAL A 39 -68.27 14.99 -10.50
N LEU A 40 -69.41 14.87 -9.81
CA LEU A 40 -69.47 14.80 -8.34
C LEU A 40 -69.27 13.37 -7.81
N GLY A 41 -68.98 12.42 -8.69
CA GLY A 41 -68.71 11.01 -8.43
C GLY A 41 -67.60 10.49 -9.36
N ASP A 42 -67.60 9.20 -9.65
CA ASP A 42 -66.57 8.61 -10.51
C ASP A 42 -66.88 8.84 -12.00
N GLU A 43 -65.87 9.28 -12.75
CA GLU A 43 -65.90 9.31 -14.21
C GLU A 43 -64.92 8.27 -14.76
N TYR A 44 -65.38 7.39 -15.64
CA TYR A 44 -64.54 6.38 -16.26
C TYR A 44 -64.37 6.66 -17.75
N ILE A 45 -63.23 7.27 -18.11
CA ILE A 45 -62.87 7.51 -19.50
C ILE A 45 -62.07 6.30 -20.01
N ASN A 46 -62.63 5.57 -20.97
CA ASN A 46 -61.98 4.42 -21.57
C ASN A 46 -61.75 4.64 -23.07
N ILE A 47 -60.48 4.76 -23.45
CA ILE A 47 -60.08 4.93 -24.86
C ILE A 47 -59.61 3.57 -25.36
N LYS A 48 -60.49 2.88 -26.08
CA LYS A 48 -60.21 1.57 -26.68
C LYS A 48 -59.78 1.68 -28.13
N LYS A 49 -58.98 0.72 -28.57
CA LYS A 49 -58.74 0.47 -29.99
C LYS A 49 -60.05 0.08 -30.68
N THR A 50 -60.39 0.77 -31.77
CA THR A 50 -61.38 0.27 -32.73
C THR A 50 -60.72 -0.75 -33.68
N ASP A 51 -61.49 -1.69 -34.22
CA ASP A 51 -60.99 -2.77 -35.12
C ASP A 51 -60.19 -2.27 -36.34
N SER A 52 -60.25 -0.97 -36.64
CA SER A 52 -59.62 -0.34 -37.81
C SER A 52 -58.36 0.49 -37.51
N GLY A 53 -57.90 0.62 -36.26
CA GLY A 53 -56.71 1.44 -35.95
C GLY A 53 -56.68 1.96 -34.51
N GLY A 54 -55.48 2.16 -33.96
CA GLY A 54 -55.24 2.47 -32.54
C GLY A 54 -55.98 3.71 -32.02
N GLY A 55 -56.50 3.62 -30.79
CA GLY A 55 -56.95 4.80 -30.04
C GLY A 55 -55.75 5.49 -29.42
N ASN A 56 -55.45 6.71 -29.87
CA ASN A 56 -54.40 7.55 -29.28
C ASN A 56 -55.08 8.63 -28.44
N LEU A 57 -54.57 8.87 -27.23
CA LEU A 57 -54.92 10.04 -26.44
C LEU A 57 -53.83 11.09 -26.64
N TYR A 58 -54.21 12.27 -27.11
CA TYR A 58 -53.35 13.44 -27.15
C TYR A 58 -53.95 14.51 -26.23
N VAL A 59 -53.20 14.88 -25.19
CA VAL A 59 -53.58 15.93 -24.24
C VAL A 59 -52.60 17.08 -24.42
N ASN A 60 -53.11 18.25 -24.81
CA ASN A 60 -52.35 19.49 -24.87
C ASN A 60 -52.92 20.46 -23.84
N ILE A 61 -52.08 20.97 -22.96
CA ILE A 61 -52.46 21.91 -21.92
C ILE A 61 -51.51 23.09 -22.06
N GLU A 62 -52.05 24.24 -22.49
CA GLU A 62 -51.27 25.46 -22.72
C GLU A 62 -50.98 26.23 -21.42
N GLY A 63 -51.73 25.92 -20.35
CA GLY A 63 -51.55 26.46 -19.01
C GLY A 63 -50.88 25.48 -18.04
N ASP A 64 -51.12 25.69 -16.75
CA ASP A 64 -50.58 24.86 -15.68
C ASP A 64 -51.46 23.64 -15.38
N VAL A 65 -50.84 22.55 -14.93
CA VAL A 65 -51.54 21.38 -14.40
C VAL A 65 -51.27 21.25 -12.91
N PHE A 66 -52.33 21.11 -12.12
CA PHE A 66 -52.25 20.73 -10.72
C PHE A 66 -53.03 19.44 -10.50
N GLU A 67 -52.33 18.35 -10.20
CA GLU A 67 -52.90 17.03 -9.92
C GLU A 67 -52.78 16.73 -8.42
N LYS A 68 -53.90 16.58 -7.73
CA LYS A 68 -53.96 16.11 -6.34
C LYS A 68 -54.75 14.81 -6.30
N VAL A 69 -54.13 13.75 -5.80
CA VAL A 69 -54.79 12.46 -5.58
C VAL A 69 -54.67 12.15 -4.10
N ASP A 70 -55.80 12.14 -3.39
CA ASP A 70 -55.84 11.79 -1.96
C ASP A 70 -55.69 10.28 -1.73
N GLY A 71 -55.97 9.47 -2.76
CA GLY A 71 -55.72 8.04 -2.80
C GLY A 71 -54.37 7.66 -3.42
N ASN A 72 -54.33 6.51 -4.08
CA ASN A 72 -53.11 5.99 -4.72
C ASN A 72 -53.08 6.33 -6.22
N VAL A 73 -51.87 6.47 -6.77
CA VAL A 73 -51.64 6.53 -8.22
C VAL A 73 -50.88 5.28 -8.65
N GLU A 74 -51.47 4.52 -9.57
CA GLU A 74 -50.82 3.39 -10.24
C GLU A 74 -50.71 3.70 -11.73
N ARG A 75 -49.50 3.53 -12.30
CA ARG A 75 -49.23 3.77 -13.72
C ARG A 75 -48.57 2.53 -14.32
N GLN A 76 -49.28 1.86 -15.21
CA GLN A 76 -48.75 0.75 -16.00
C GLN A 76 -48.63 1.17 -17.46
N ILE A 77 -47.41 1.13 -18.00
CA ILE A 77 -47.12 1.43 -19.40
C ILE A 77 -46.44 0.21 -20.01
N ASN A 78 -47.15 -0.47 -20.92
CA ASN A 78 -46.59 -1.64 -21.62
C ASN A 78 -45.58 -1.24 -22.71
N GLY A 79 -45.59 0.02 -23.13
CA GLY A 79 -44.64 0.60 -24.07
C GLY A 79 -43.48 1.32 -23.37
N SER A 80 -43.05 2.45 -23.92
CA SER A 80 -41.97 3.27 -23.36
C SER A 80 -42.51 4.58 -22.80
N VAL A 81 -41.81 5.12 -21.80
CA VAL A 81 -42.04 6.47 -21.27
C VAL A 81 -40.87 7.37 -21.68
N ARG A 82 -41.17 8.59 -22.16
CA ARG A 82 -40.19 9.65 -22.40
C ARG A 82 -40.73 10.94 -21.79
N GLU A 83 -40.02 11.45 -20.79
CA GLU A 83 -40.33 12.71 -20.13
C GLU A 83 -39.26 13.75 -20.49
N VAL A 84 -39.71 14.97 -20.82
CA VAL A 84 -38.84 16.11 -21.08
C VAL A 84 -39.33 17.25 -20.22
N ILE A 85 -38.57 17.57 -19.17
CA ILE A 85 -38.87 18.69 -18.27
C ILE A 85 -37.96 19.84 -18.66
N GLY A 86 -38.54 20.95 -19.13
CA GLY A 86 -37.77 22.15 -19.51
C GLY A 86 -37.26 22.96 -18.31
N GLY A 87 -37.87 22.76 -17.14
CA GLY A 87 -37.49 23.39 -15.86
C GLY A 87 -36.91 22.39 -14.87
N ASN A 88 -37.26 22.55 -13.59
CA ASN A 88 -36.77 21.71 -12.50
C ASN A 88 -37.68 20.50 -12.26
N PHE A 89 -37.10 19.37 -11.86
CA PHE A 89 -37.83 18.19 -11.43
C PHE A 89 -37.61 17.95 -9.93
N HIS A 90 -38.65 18.21 -9.12
CA HIS A 90 -38.61 18.00 -7.68
C HIS A 90 -39.44 16.77 -7.31
N THR A 91 -38.87 15.87 -6.51
CA THR A 91 -39.57 14.69 -5.99
C THR A 91 -39.34 14.59 -4.50
N HIS A 92 -40.42 14.41 -3.75
CA HIS A 92 -40.37 14.17 -2.31
C HIS A 92 -41.24 12.95 -1.98
N VAL A 93 -40.64 11.97 -1.33
CA VAL A 93 -41.31 10.72 -0.91
C VAL A 93 -41.11 10.60 0.59
N ASN A 94 -42.21 10.62 1.35
CA ASN A 94 -42.16 10.48 2.81
C ASN A 94 -41.83 9.05 3.25
N GLY A 95 -42.24 8.06 2.46
CA GLY A 95 -41.94 6.64 2.67
C GLY A 95 -40.74 6.17 1.85
N ASP A 96 -40.75 4.88 1.51
CA ASP A 96 -39.67 4.26 0.77
C ASP A 96 -39.75 4.50 -0.74
N ARG A 97 -38.59 4.56 -1.39
CA ARG A 97 -38.46 4.61 -2.85
C ARG A 97 -37.62 3.43 -3.33
N THR A 98 -38.25 2.50 -4.04
CA THR A 98 -37.57 1.38 -4.71
C THR A 98 -37.53 1.64 -6.22
N ILE A 99 -36.36 1.44 -6.82
CA ILE A 99 -36.18 1.54 -8.28
C ILE A 99 -35.51 0.25 -8.75
N THR A 100 -36.19 -0.48 -9.63
CA THR A 100 -35.64 -1.66 -10.28
C THR A 100 -35.48 -1.37 -11.77
N THR A 101 -34.30 -1.67 -12.31
CA THR A 101 -34.03 -1.57 -13.74
C THR A 101 -33.37 -2.88 -14.15
N GLU A 102 -34.08 -3.70 -14.93
CA GLU A 102 -33.55 -4.98 -15.42
C GLU A 102 -32.55 -4.78 -16.56
N GLY A 103 -32.71 -3.69 -17.32
CA GLY A 103 -31.78 -3.26 -18.35
C GLY A 103 -30.64 -2.41 -17.83
N SER A 104 -30.07 -1.57 -18.70
CA SER A 104 -29.01 -0.64 -18.34
C SER A 104 -29.56 0.68 -17.78
N LYS A 105 -28.88 1.26 -16.80
CA LYS A 105 -29.09 2.63 -16.33
C LYS A 105 -27.92 3.50 -16.76
N ALA A 106 -28.21 4.59 -17.46
CA ALA A 106 -27.24 5.64 -17.77
C ALA A 106 -27.74 6.96 -17.19
N GLU A 107 -26.87 7.67 -16.47
CA GLU A 107 -27.19 8.94 -15.81
C GLU A 107 -26.07 9.93 -16.11
N LYS A 108 -26.44 11.15 -16.52
CA LYS A 108 -25.50 12.23 -16.83
C LYS A 108 -25.97 13.50 -16.15
N THR A 109 -25.11 14.05 -15.30
CA THR A 109 -25.30 15.37 -14.68
C THR A 109 -24.20 16.29 -15.18
N ALA A 110 -24.58 17.45 -15.72
CA ALA A 110 -23.61 18.44 -16.21
C ALA A 110 -23.07 19.35 -15.10
N GLY A 111 -23.87 19.56 -14.04
CA GLY A 111 -23.47 20.27 -12.83
C GLY A 111 -23.06 19.32 -11.71
N ASP A 112 -23.18 19.80 -10.48
CA ASP A 112 -22.76 19.07 -9.29
C ASP A 112 -23.76 17.99 -8.85
N VAL A 113 -23.23 16.96 -8.19
CA VAL A 113 -24.03 15.92 -7.52
C VAL A 113 -23.67 15.92 -6.04
N SER A 114 -24.66 16.13 -5.18
CA SER A 114 -24.54 15.94 -3.73
C SER A 114 -25.46 14.80 -3.29
N THR A 115 -25.01 13.98 -2.34
CA THR A 115 -25.76 12.83 -1.84
C THR A 115 -25.50 12.65 -0.35
N GLU A 116 -26.55 12.68 0.44
CA GLU A 116 -26.51 12.44 1.88
C GLU A 116 -27.31 11.18 2.21
N GLN A 117 -26.65 10.19 2.82
CA GLN A 117 -27.23 8.87 3.05
C GLN A 117 -26.75 8.31 4.39
N TYR A 118 -27.63 7.59 5.08
CA TYR A 118 -27.28 6.77 6.24
C TYR A 118 -27.06 5.32 5.80
N ASN A 119 -26.02 4.66 6.32
CA ASN A 119 -25.75 3.22 6.12
C ASN A 119 -25.74 2.76 4.65
N LYS A 120 -25.11 3.53 3.76
CA LYS A 120 -25.00 3.20 2.33
C LYS A 120 -24.27 1.87 2.11
N VAL A 121 -24.85 1.00 1.27
CA VAL A 121 -24.21 -0.23 0.77
C VAL A 121 -24.24 -0.21 -0.76
N GLU A 122 -23.07 -0.34 -1.38
CA GLU A 122 -22.94 -0.49 -2.83
C GLU A 122 -22.37 -1.88 -3.14
N HIS A 123 -23.08 -2.67 -3.96
CA HIS A 123 -22.65 -4.00 -4.37
C HIS A 123 -22.57 -4.08 -5.89
N CYS A 124 -21.36 -4.33 -6.40
CA CYS A 124 -21.05 -4.47 -7.81
C CYS A 124 -20.54 -5.88 -8.06
N GLN A 125 -21.31 -6.70 -8.79
CA GLN A 125 -20.90 -8.08 -9.11
C GLN A 125 -19.87 -8.14 -10.25
N GLY A 126 -19.86 -7.10 -11.10
CA GLY A 126 -18.94 -6.95 -12.21
C GLY A 126 -17.77 -6.02 -11.89
N LYS A 127 -17.19 -5.44 -12.94
CA LYS A 127 -16.17 -4.40 -12.81
C LYS A 127 -16.81 -3.07 -12.46
N CYS A 128 -16.23 -2.36 -11.50
CA CYS A 128 -16.61 -1.00 -11.15
C CYS A 128 -15.41 -0.06 -11.32
N TRP A 129 -15.60 1.02 -12.07
CA TRP A 129 -14.61 2.06 -12.32
C TRP A 129 -15.10 3.39 -11.76
N ASN A 130 -14.22 4.09 -11.07
CA ASN A 130 -14.45 5.46 -10.63
C ASN A 130 -13.32 6.33 -11.21
N ASN A 131 -13.60 7.03 -12.31
CA ASN A 131 -12.62 7.89 -12.98
C ASN A 131 -12.88 9.35 -12.57
N ILE A 132 -11.87 9.98 -11.98
CA ILE A 132 -11.95 11.36 -11.48
C ILE A 132 -10.77 12.12 -12.10
N ASP A 133 -11.08 13.14 -12.90
CA ASP A 133 -10.05 13.99 -13.54
C ASP A 133 -9.44 15.00 -12.54
N GLY A 134 -10.20 15.35 -11.50
CA GLY A 134 -9.78 16.22 -10.40
C GLY A 134 -9.32 15.44 -9.16
N GLU A 135 -9.58 16.01 -7.98
CA GLU A 135 -9.22 15.39 -6.71
C GLU A 135 -10.26 14.36 -6.23
N TYR A 136 -9.80 13.23 -5.70
CA TYR A 136 -10.63 12.25 -5.02
C TYR A 136 -10.22 12.12 -3.54
N GLN A 137 -11.13 12.45 -2.62
CA GLN A 137 -10.90 12.36 -1.17
C GLN A 137 -11.82 11.32 -0.52
N VAL A 138 -11.26 10.47 0.34
CA VAL A 138 -12.02 9.55 1.19
C VAL A 138 -11.63 9.80 2.65
N SER A 139 -12.60 10.21 3.45
CA SER A 139 -12.41 10.55 4.87
C SER A 139 -13.42 9.82 5.74
N SER A 140 -12.98 9.35 6.92
CA SER A 140 -13.84 8.72 7.91
C SER A 140 -13.39 9.11 9.31
N ASN A 141 -14.36 9.36 10.20
CA ASN A 141 -14.10 9.54 11.64
C ASN A 141 -13.78 8.21 12.34
N LYS A 142 -13.99 7.09 11.65
CA LYS A 142 -13.67 5.73 12.09
C LYS A 142 -12.72 5.08 11.07
N SER A 143 -12.62 3.76 11.10
CA SER A 143 -11.76 3.01 10.18
C SER A 143 -12.22 3.12 8.72
N ILE A 144 -11.25 3.20 7.81
CA ILE A 144 -11.40 2.89 6.39
C ILE A 144 -10.75 1.53 6.17
N THR A 145 -11.48 0.58 5.57
CA THR A 145 -10.99 -0.78 5.30
C THR A 145 -11.00 -1.03 3.79
N MET A 146 -9.85 -1.37 3.22
CA MET A 146 -9.72 -1.83 1.84
C MET A 146 -9.26 -3.29 1.86
N ARG A 147 -9.97 -4.19 1.18
CA ARG A 147 -9.68 -5.62 1.18
C ARG A 147 -9.80 -6.21 -0.23
N SER A 148 -8.83 -7.05 -0.58
CA SER A 148 -8.91 -7.96 -1.73
C SER A 148 -8.71 -9.40 -1.25
N SER A 149 -9.55 -10.34 -1.67
CA SER A 149 -9.50 -11.74 -1.24
C SER A 149 -8.73 -12.67 -2.19
N GLY A 150 -8.54 -12.25 -3.45
CA GLY A 150 -7.85 -13.03 -4.48
C GLY A 150 -7.05 -12.19 -5.46
N GLY A 151 -6.93 -10.88 -5.23
CA GLY A 151 -6.21 -9.96 -6.11
C GLY A 151 -5.42 -8.94 -5.32
N ASN A 152 -5.01 -7.88 -6.01
CA ASN A 152 -4.15 -6.84 -5.46
C ASN A 152 -4.96 -5.60 -5.06
N ILE A 153 -4.43 -4.82 -4.12
CA ILE A 153 -4.80 -3.42 -3.90
C ILE A 153 -3.58 -2.62 -4.38
N SER A 154 -3.76 -1.80 -5.42
CA SER A 154 -2.68 -1.04 -6.06
C SER A 154 -2.82 0.45 -5.77
N ILE A 155 -1.68 1.13 -5.61
CA ILE A 155 -1.59 2.60 -5.46
C ILE A 155 -0.44 3.05 -6.36
N ASP A 156 -0.78 3.54 -7.55
CA ASP A 156 0.18 3.86 -8.61
C ASP A 156 -0.09 5.26 -9.19
N ALA A 157 0.94 5.92 -9.72
CA ALA A 157 0.76 7.07 -10.63
C ALA A 157 1.47 6.81 -11.94
N PHE A 158 0.84 7.24 -13.03
CA PHE A 158 1.35 7.12 -14.39
C PHE A 158 1.70 8.51 -14.93
N GLY A 159 2.83 8.62 -15.63
CA GLY A 159 3.25 9.87 -16.29
C GLY A 159 3.90 10.92 -15.38
N HIS A 160 3.75 10.80 -14.06
CA HIS A 160 4.30 11.74 -13.06
C HIS A 160 4.77 10.99 -11.80
N PRO A 161 5.65 11.56 -10.97
CA PRO A 161 5.98 10.98 -9.68
C PRO A 161 4.72 10.88 -8.82
N LEU A 162 4.49 9.72 -8.20
CA LEU A 162 3.68 9.69 -7.00
C LEU A 162 4.29 10.68 -6.01
N GLY A 163 3.45 11.54 -5.42
CA GLY A 163 3.85 12.33 -4.26
C GLY A 163 4.11 11.42 -3.05
N ASN A 164 3.71 11.86 -1.87
CA ASN A 164 3.90 11.07 -0.67
C ASN A 164 2.72 10.09 -0.48
N ILE A 165 3.00 8.78 -0.39
CA ILE A 165 2.06 7.84 0.27
C ILE A 165 2.23 8.05 1.79
N GLY A 166 1.60 9.10 2.30
CA GLY A 166 1.70 9.49 3.70
C GLY A 166 0.90 8.56 4.60
N ILE A 167 1.53 7.53 5.16
CA ILE A 167 0.93 6.71 6.23
C ILE A 167 1.37 7.29 7.57
N ALA A 168 0.72 8.38 8.00
CA ALA A 168 1.02 9.01 9.28
C ALA A 168 0.15 8.39 10.40
N GLY A 169 0.79 7.66 11.31
CA GLY A 169 0.17 7.37 12.61
C GLY A 169 0.01 8.70 13.38
N SER A 170 -1.21 9.02 13.82
CA SER A 170 -1.38 10.08 14.83
C SER A 170 -0.69 9.64 16.14
N LYS A 171 -0.54 10.56 17.12
CA LYS A 171 0.35 10.51 18.32
C LYS A 171 0.57 9.16 19.06
N SER A 172 -0.25 8.13 18.83
CA SER A 172 -0.13 6.79 19.43
C SER A 172 -0.53 5.62 18.49
N GLY A 173 -0.66 5.83 17.18
CA GLY A 173 -1.11 4.82 16.22
C GLY A 173 0.04 4.03 15.58
N ASN A 174 -0.12 2.71 15.48
CA ASN A 174 0.85 1.84 14.80
C ASN A 174 0.57 1.76 13.29
N VAL A 175 1.61 1.77 12.47
CA VAL A 175 1.55 1.43 11.05
C VAL A 175 2.12 0.04 10.87
N ASN A 176 1.26 -0.94 10.61
CA ASN A 176 1.67 -2.33 10.43
C ASN A 176 1.64 -2.72 8.95
N ILE A 177 2.76 -3.22 8.42
CA ILE A 177 2.86 -3.83 7.09
C ILE A 177 3.29 -5.28 7.29
N ASN A 178 2.35 -6.21 7.13
CA ASN A 178 2.58 -7.64 7.33
C ASN A 178 2.49 -8.37 5.99
N SER A 179 3.44 -9.26 5.70
CA SER A 179 3.44 -10.11 4.52
C SER A 179 3.93 -11.51 4.90
N THR A 180 3.30 -12.56 4.38
CA THR A 180 3.78 -13.95 4.52
C THR A 180 4.85 -14.29 3.48
N GLY A 181 4.91 -13.54 2.38
CA GLY A 181 5.95 -13.65 1.36
C GLY A 181 7.09 -12.68 1.65
N PHE A 182 7.12 -11.57 0.91
CA PHE A 182 8.11 -10.52 1.08
C PHE A 182 7.45 -9.12 1.07
N ILE A 183 8.20 -8.13 1.57
CA ILE A 183 7.93 -6.70 1.40
C ILE A 183 9.13 -6.16 0.63
N GLN A 184 8.92 -5.64 -0.57
CA GLN A 184 9.99 -5.10 -1.42
C GLN A 184 9.89 -3.58 -1.51
N GLN A 185 11.02 -2.90 -1.31
CA GLN A 185 11.15 -1.46 -1.53
C GLN A 185 12.34 -1.22 -2.48
N THR A 186 12.05 -0.64 -3.64
CA THR A 186 13.05 -0.29 -4.64
C THR A 186 13.01 1.22 -4.85
N ALA A 187 14.15 1.90 -4.69
CA ALA A 187 14.25 3.35 -4.92
C ALA A 187 15.41 3.66 -5.86
N GLY A 188 15.23 4.64 -6.74
CA GLY A 188 16.30 5.09 -7.65
C GLY A 188 17.43 5.85 -6.93
N THR A 189 17.17 6.41 -5.74
CA THR A 189 18.13 7.22 -4.98
C THR A 189 18.34 6.71 -3.56
N LYS A 190 17.29 6.68 -2.74
CA LYS A 190 17.39 6.33 -1.31
C LYS A 190 16.11 5.66 -0.81
N VAL A 191 16.29 4.58 -0.05
CA VAL A 191 15.31 4.10 0.94
C VAL A 191 15.78 4.57 2.31
N GLY A 192 14.95 5.33 3.04
CA GLY A 192 15.30 5.88 4.35
C GLY A 192 14.41 5.32 5.45
N LEU A 193 15.00 4.90 6.56
CA LEU A 193 14.31 4.56 7.80
C LEU A 193 14.87 5.47 8.90
N THR A 194 14.01 6.20 9.61
CA THR A 194 14.46 7.17 10.62
C THR A 194 13.42 7.29 11.73
N SER A 195 13.88 7.25 12.97
CA SER A 195 13.10 7.56 14.16
C SER A 195 13.51 8.95 14.69
N LYS A 196 12.54 9.81 15.03
CA LYS A 196 12.83 11.16 15.56
C LYS A 196 13.29 11.12 17.02
N LEU A 197 12.70 10.24 17.83
CA LEU A 197 12.97 10.13 19.27
C LEU A 197 13.34 8.70 19.73
N GLY A 198 12.94 7.67 18.98
CA GLY A 198 13.14 6.25 19.35
C GLY A 198 14.24 5.55 18.54
N SER A 199 14.16 4.23 18.45
CA SER A 199 15.01 3.38 17.59
C SER A 199 14.33 3.04 16.26
N VAL A 200 15.14 2.60 15.30
CA VAL A 200 14.68 1.84 14.14
C VAL A 200 15.21 0.42 14.33
N ASP A 201 14.31 -0.51 14.63
CA ASP A 201 14.67 -1.92 14.83
C ASP A 201 14.38 -2.71 13.56
N VAL A 202 15.40 -3.39 13.02
CA VAL A 202 15.27 -4.30 11.88
C VAL A 202 15.70 -5.68 12.33
N ASN A 203 14.71 -6.52 12.64
CA ASN A 203 14.92 -7.83 13.24
C ASN A 203 14.37 -8.93 12.34
N ALA A 204 15.14 -10.01 12.16
CA ALA A 204 14.63 -11.27 11.62
C ALA A 204 14.31 -12.20 12.80
N SER A 205 13.03 -12.53 13.02
CA SER A 205 12.61 -13.42 14.11
C SER A 205 13.10 -14.87 13.91
N SER A 206 13.26 -15.27 12.65
CA SER A 206 13.93 -16.49 12.20
C SER A 206 14.68 -16.21 10.90
N GLY A 207 15.76 -16.95 10.63
CA GLY A 207 16.59 -16.76 9.44
C GLY A 207 17.66 -15.68 9.60
N ALA A 208 18.06 -15.05 8.49
CA ALA A 208 19.17 -14.10 8.45
C ALA A 208 18.71 -12.70 8.02
N PHE A 209 19.27 -11.67 8.64
CA PHE A 209 19.29 -10.32 8.08
C PHE A 209 20.51 -10.21 7.15
N SER A 210 20.28 -9.89 5.87
CA SER A 210 21.34 -9.74 4.88
C SER A 210 21.36 -8.33 4.30
N VAL A 211 22.55 -7.73 4.24
CA VAL A 211 22.79 -6.43 3.60
C VAL A 211 23.88 -6.63 2.57
N ALA A 212 23.52 -6.46 1.29
CA ALA A 212 24.45 -6.54 0.19
C ALA A 212 24.56 -5.16 -0.47
N ALA A 213 25.78 -4.72 -0.75
CA ALA A 213 26.03 -3.47 -1.46
C ALA A 213 27.19 -3.67 -2.45
N LEU A 214 27.05 -3.13 -3.66
CA LEU A 214 28.11 -3.20 -4.68
C LEU A 214 29.30 -2.30 -4.34
N ARG A 215 29.07 -1.15 -3.70
CA ARG A 215 30.11 -0.16 -3.39
C ARG A 215 30.58 -0.21 -1.94
N GLY A 216 29.67 -0.37 -0.99
CA GLY A 216 30.02 -0.41 0.42
C GLY A 216 28.82 -0.25 1.35
N ILE A 217 29.01 -0.64 2.61
CA ILE A 217 28.05 -0.49 3.70
C ILE A 217 28.71 0.43 4.73
N ASN A 218 28.02 1.51 5.10
CA ASN A 218 28.54 2.48 6.06
C ASN A 218 27.72 2.44 7.35
N MET A 219 28.37 2.17 8.48
CA MET A 219 27.75 2.12 9.82
C MET A 219 28.44 3.16 10.70
N ILE A 220 27.74 4.27 11.00
CA ILE A 220 28.29 5.41 11.75
C ILE A 220 27.44 5.66 12.98
N SER A 221 28.10 5.91 14.12
CA SER A 221 27.47 6.48 15.30
C SER A 221 28.21 7.76 15.70
N THR A 222 27.50 8.88 15.81
CA THR A 222 28.11 10.20 16.09
C THR A 222 28.46 10.37 17.57
N ILE A 223 27.68 9.75 18.47
CA ILE A 223 27.86 9.88 19.92
C ILE A 223 28.00 8.50 20.59
N GLY A 224 27.34 7.47 20.05
CA GLY A 224 27.37 6.11 20.61
C GLY A 224 28.41 5.20 19.94
N GLY A 225 28.32 3.90 20.24
CA GLY A 225 29.10 2.86 19.58
C GLY A 225 28.31 2.14 18.49
N VAL A 226 29.03 1.46 17.59
CA VAL A 226 28.47 0.42 16.71
C VAL A 226 28.82 -0.93 17.33
N GLN A 227 27.81 -1.73 17.69
CA GLN A 227 27.99 -3.04 18.31
C GLN A 227 27.48 -4.14 17.38
N ILE A 228 28.30 -5.17 17.15
CA ILE A 228 27.94 -6.38 16.38
C ILE A 228 28.14 -7.57 17.30
N ASN A 229 27.04 -8.21 17.70
CA ASN A 229 27.07 -9.41 18.53
C ASN A 229 26.71 -10.65 17.69
N SER A 230 27.49 -11.71 17.82
CA SER A 230 27.20 -13.01 17.20
C SER A 230 27.16 -14.10 18.25
N GLY A 231 26.10 -14.92 18.28
CA GLY A 231 25.97 -16.01 19.25
C GLY A 231 26.93 -17.18 19.02
N THR A 232 27.36 -17.41 17.78
CA THR A 232 28.23 -18.53 17.42
C THR A 232 29.56 -18.07 16.85
N SER A 233 29.54 -17.29 15.76
CA SER A 233 30.74 -16.79 15.10
C SER A 233 30.49 -15.46 14.41
N PHE A 234 31.48 -14.58 14.48
CA PHE A 234 31.60 -13.39 13.67
C PHE A 234 32.68 -13.63 12.62
N LYS A 235 32.32 -13.64 11.34
CA LYS A 235 33.22 -13.94 10.24
C LYS A 235 33.33 -12.76 9.29
N VAL A 236 34.52 -12.18 9.17
CA VAL A 236 34.84 -11.15 8.18
C VAL A 236 35.70 -11.79 7.10
N ILE A 237 35.15 -11.88 5.89
CA ILE A 237 35.88 -12.35 4.71
C ILE A 237 36.03 -11.15 3.79
N THR A 238 37.26 -10.76 3.49
CA THR A 238 37.55 -9.66 2.59
C THR A 238 38.67 -10.08 1.63
N GLY A 239 38.57 -9.62 0.38
CA GLY A 239 39.69 -9.71 -0.57
C GLY A 239 40.73 -8.60 -0.38
N GLY A 240 40.44 -7.61 0.47
CA GLY A 240 41.31 -6.49 0.80
C GLY A 240 41.72 -6.44 2.28
N LEU A 241 42.16 -5.27 2.74
CA LEU A 241 42.59 -5.07 4.12
C LEU A 241 41.40 -4.88 5.07
N ILE A 242 41.50 -5.41 6.28
CA ILE A 242 40.66 -5.01 7.41
C ILE A 242 41.41 -3.93 8.16
N HIS A 243 40.91 -2.69 8.15
CA HIS A 243 41.49 -1.57 8.88
C HIS A 243 40.72 -1.33 10.18
N PHE A 244 41.43 -1.30 11.29
CA PHE A 244 40.90 -0.84 12.57
C PHE A 244 41.67 0.44 12.96
N GLY A 245 40.98 1.59 12.97
CA GLY A 245 41.56 2.87 13.38
C GLY A 245 40.60 3.68 14.25
N THR A 246 41.12 4.30 15.32
CA THR A 246 40.42 5.33 16.09
C THR A 246 41.38 6.51 16.33
N PRO A 247 40.88 7.74 16.48
CA PRO A 247 41.73 8.89 16.79
C PRO A 247 42.22 8.94 18.25
N THR A 248 41.78 8.00 19.10
CA THR A 248 42.10 7.99 20.54
C THR A 248 42.72 6.65 20.95
N LEU A 249 41.92 5.71 21.42
CA LEU A 249 42.35 4.40 21.87
C LEU A 249 41.62 3.32 21.08
N MET A 250 42.37 2.33 20.64
CA MET A 250 41.85 1.08 20.11
C MET A 250 42.15 -0.04 21.11
N SER A 251 41.12 -0.75 21.55
CA SER A 251 41.27 -1.95 22.38
C SER A 251 40.65 -3.14 21.66
N CYS A 252 41.47 -4.13 21.33
CA CYS A 252 41.03 -5.41 20.82
C CYS A 252 41.26 -6.46 21.90
N ARG A 253 40.18 -7.03 22.44
CA ARG A 253 40.26 -8.12 23.42
C ARG A 253 39.79 -9.41 22.76
N VAL A 254 40.73 -10.32 22.55
CA VAL A 254 40.48 -11.67 22.03
C VAL A 254 40.81 -12.69 23.10
N GLY A 255 39.96 -13.70 23.28
CA GLY A 255 40.21 -14.76 24.26
C GLY A 255 41.38 -15.64 23.83
N SER A 256 41.27 -16.25 22.65
CA SER A 256 42.32 -16.99 21.97
C SER A 256 42.41 -16.52 20.51
N LEU A 257 43.63 -16.28 20.03
CA LEU A 257 43.89 -15.84 18.66
C LEU A 257 44.68 -16.94 17.94
N LEU A 258 44.07 -17.53 16.92
CA LEU A 258 44.77 -18.39 15.98
C LEU A 258 44.94 -17.60 14.67
N ALA A 259 46.16 -17.14 14.40
CA ALA A 259 46.49 -16.37 13.20
C ALA A 259 47.61 -17.06 12.43
N ASN A 260 47.39 -17.33 11.15
CA ASN A 260 48.47 -17.64 10.22
C ASN A 260 48.93 -16.32 9.61
N VAL A 261 49.96 -15.73 10.21
CA VAL A 261 50.54 -14.46 9.76
C VAL A 261 51.66 -14.80 8.79
N ASP A 262 51.55 -14.37 7.53
CA ASP A 262 52.70 -14.36 6.63
C ASP A 262 53.65 -13.24 7.09
N THR A 263 54.77 -13.65 7.70
CA THR A 263 55.72 -12.73 8.34
C THR A 263 56.54 -11.90 7.35
N SER A 264 56.39 -12.11 6.04
CA SER A 264 57.14 -11.37 5.01
C SER A 264 56.70 -9.90 4.85
N THR A 265 55.50 -9.53 5.33
CA THR A 265 54.91 -8.19 5.16
C THR A 265 54.47 -7.53 6.47
N THR A 266 54.75 -8.15 7.62
CA THR A 266 54.36 -7.64 8.93
C THR A 266 55.30 -6.53 9.39
N ILE A 267 54.83 -5.27 9.37
CA ILE A 267 55.56 -4.12 9.93
C ILE A 267 55.05 -3.87 11.34
N PHE A 268 55.82 -4.27 12.35
CA PHE A 268 55.59 -3.84 13.73
C PHE A 268 56.12 -2.41 13.89
N SER A 269 55.26 -1.47 14.30
CA SER A 269 55.70 -0.12 14.62
C SER A 269 56.66 -0.13 15.84
N PRO A 270 57.70 0.73 15.88
CA PRO A 270 58.74 0.72 16.94
C PRO A 270 58.25 0.88 18.39
N SER A 271 56.98 1.22 18.60
CA SER A 271 56.39 1.61 19.88
C SER A 271 55.39 0.60 20.46
N MET A 272 55.36 -0.65 19.98
CA MET A 272 54.49 -1.68 20.58
C MET A 272 55.03 -2.12 21.94
N LEU A 273 54.35 -1.71 23.03
CA LEU A 273 54.61 -2.20 24.37
C LEU A 273 53.72 -3.42 24.66
N MET A 274 54.32 -4.61 24.66
CA MET A 274 53.63 -5.84 25.05
C MET A 274 53.67 -6.00 26.57
N ASN A 275 52.52 -5.99 27.23
CA ASN A 275 52.44 -6.25 28.67
C ASN A 275 51.74 -7.60 28.89
N GLY A 276 52.54 -8.67 28.94
CA GLY A 276 52.09 -10.06 29.12
C GLY A 276 53.28 -11.03 29.15
N ASN A 277 53.16 -12.13 29.88
CA ASN A 277 54.31 -12.95 30.32
C ASN A 277 55.02 -13.79 29.24
N SER A 278 54.52 -13.86 27.99
CA SER A 278 55.16 -14.67 26.94
C SER A 278 54.53 -14.49 25.55
N LEU A 279 55.37 -14.25 24.54
CA LEU A 279 55.06 -14.39 23.11
C LEU A 279 55.51 -15.79 22.65
N ASN A 280 54.58 -16.70 22.42
CA ASN A 280 54.89 -18.00 21.83
C ASN A 280 54.74 -17.93 20.30
N VAL A 281 55.84 -17.73 19.59
CA VAL A 281 55.87 -17.88 18.13
C VAL A 281 56.16 -19.35 17.81
N PHE A 282 55.16 -20.09 17.37
CA PHE A 282 55.34 -21.48 16.92
C PHE A 282 55.62 -21.51 15.41
N TYR A 283 56.87 -21.76 15.03
CA TYR A 283 57.24 -22.07 13.65
C TYR A 283 57.09 -23.58 13.42
N LYS A 284 56.18 -24.01 12.53
CA LYS A 284 56.01 -25.45 12.22
C LYS A 284 57.11 -26.00 11.27
N SER A 285 57.88 -25.12 10.64
CA SER A 285 59.10 -25.47 9.92
C SER A 285 59.91 -24.20 9.67
N ALA A 286 60.90 -23.94 10.51
CA ALA A 286 61.95 -22.99 10.15
C ALA A 286 62.89 -23.70 9.17
N LEU A 287 62.78 -23.38 7.86
CA LEU A 287 63.95 -23.55 7.01
C LEU A 287 64.89 -22.39 7.35
N LEU A 288 65.82 -22.66 8.26
CA LEU A 288 66.84 -21.72 8.67
C LEU A 288 67.82 -21.55 7.49
N THR A 289 67.55 -20.59 6.61
CA THR A 289 68.47 -20.14 5.56
C THR A 289 68.94 -18.73 5.90
N GLY A 290 69.81 -18.64 6.90
CA GLY A 290 70.40 -17.37 7.32
C GLY A 290 70.64 -17.30 8.82
N THR A 291 71.84 -16.86 9.19
CA THR A 291 72.38 -16.82 10.55
C THR A 291 71.59 -15.88 11.47
N GLY A 292 70.87 -16.47 12.42
CA GLY A 292 70.56 -15.83 13.71
C GLY A 292 69.14 -15.27 13.86
N ILE A 293 68.55 -15.54 15.03
CA ILE A 293 67.41 -14.80 15.57
C ILE A 293 68.00 -13.61 16.36
N ASN A 294 67.80 -12.38 15.90
CA ASN A 294 68.19 -11.18 16.65
C ASN A 294 67.01 -10.69 17.50
N ILE A 295 67.12 -10.82 18.83
CA ILE A 295 66.22 -10.22 19.80
C ILE A 295 66.96 -9.03 20.42
N HIS A 296 66.55 -7.80 20.10
CA HIS A 296 67.09 -6.58 20.70
C HIS A 296 66.30 -6.21 21.95
N TYR A 297 66.97 -6.14 23.10
CA TYR A 297 66.44 -5.51 24.32
C TYR A 297 67.06 -4.11 24.45
N THR A 298 66.25 -3.06 24.32
CA THR A 298 66.68 -1.68 24.60
C THR A 298 66.50 -1.34 26.08
N ASN A 299 67.56 -1.57 26.83
CA ASN A 299 68.09 -0.78 27.96
C ASN A 299 67.10 -0.08 28.92
N SER A 300 66.83 -0.72 30.07
CA SER A 300 66.36 -0.04 31.30
C SER A 300 67.32 -0.40 32.44
N LYS A 301 68.25 0.53 32.75
CA LYS A 301 69.20 0.60 33.88
C LYS A 301 69.46 -0.71 34.67
N MET A 302 70.62 -1.34 34.41
CA MET A 302 71.22 -2.33 35.30
C MET A 302 72.37 -1.72 36.12
N PHE A 303 72.27 -1.78 37.45
CA PHE A 303 73.39 -1.77 38.39
C PHE A 303 73.46 -3.16 39.02
N GLY A 304 74.62 -3.82 38.96
CA GLY A 304 74.87 -5.10 39.64
C GLY A 304 74.91 -6.30 38.70
N ASN A 305 76.07 -6.96 38.69
CA ASN A 305 76.46 -8.04 37.79
C ASN A 305 75.62 -9.32 37.95
N VAL A 306 75.59 -10.10 36.85
CA VAL A 306 75.06 -11.46 36.62
C VAL A 306 73.74 -11.50 35.84
N MET A 307 73.85 -11.75 34.52
CA MET A 307 72.78 -12.29 33.69
C MET A 307 72.86 -13.82 33.78
N ASP A 308 71.94 -14.44 34.51
CA ASP A 308 71.71 -15.88 34.44
C ASP A 308 70.85 -16.19 33.21
N CYS A 309 71.51 -16.64 32.14
CA CYS A 309 70.85 -17.23 30.98
C CYS A 309 70.80 -18.75 31.18
N THR A 310 69.78 -19.27 31.85
CA THR A 310 69.61 -20.73 31.97
C THR A 310 69.06 -21.29 30.65
N LEU A 311 69.96 -21.72 29.76
CA LEU A 311 69.62 -22.50 28.58
C LEU A 311 69.23 -23.93 29.03
N ASN A 312 68.00 -24.10 29.52
CA ASN A 312 67.52 -25.39 29.96
C ASN A 312 67.22 -26.28 28.75
N LYS A 313 68.15 -27.22 28.50
CA LYS A 313 68.00 -28.46 27.72
C LYS A 313 68.35 -28.36 26.23
N PHE A 314 69.62 -28.63 25.93
CA PHE A 314 70.03 -29.20 24.64
C PHE A 314 70.05 -30.73 24.78
N SER A 315 69.16 -31.45 24.08
CA SER A 315 69.14 -32.92 24.06
C SER A 315 69.69 -33.40 22.72
N MET A 316 71.01 -33.60 22.64
CA MET A 316 71.61 -34.42 21.58
C MET A 316 71.70 -35.86 22.05
N LYS A 317 71.01 -36.77 21.35
CA LYS A 317 71.09 -38.21 21.61
C LYS A 317 72.24 -38.76 20.75
N ALA A 318 73.38 -39.08 21.35
CA ALA A 318 74.50 -39.73 20.68
C ALA A 318 74.69 -41.17 21.20
N PRO A 319 75.01 -42.17 20.35
CA PRO A 319 75.23 -43.56 20.77
C PRO A 319 76.66 -43.81 21.28
N SER A 320 76.77 -44.82 22.15
CA SER A 320 77.92 -45.35 22.92
C SER A 320 79.35 -45.16 22.37
N GLN A 321 80.27 -44.68 23.22
CA GLN A 321 81.49 -45.40 23.65
C GLN A 321 82.34 -44.56 24.65
N THR A 322 83.05 -45.27 25.52
CA THR A 322 83.73 -44.82 26.74
C THR A 322 85.11 -44.20 26.48
N TYR A 323 85.42 -43.03 27.07
CA TYR A 323 86.81 -42.63 27.37
C TYR A 323 86.90 -41.99 28.76
N ARG A 324 87.83 -42.50 29.58
CA ARG A 324 88.24 -41.93 30.87
C ARG A 324 89.22 -40.78 30.63
N GLY A 325 88.91 -39.61 31.18
CA GLY A 325 89.82 -38.47 31.28
C GLY A 325 89.45 -37.61 32.49
N ILE A 326 90.39 -37.46 33.42
CA ILE A 326 90.28 -36.68 34.66
C ILE A 326 90.33 -35.19 34.31
N ILE A 327 89.33 -34.41 34.73
CA ILE A 327 89.40 -32.93 34.74
C ILE A 327 89.33 -32.49 36.21
N ARG A 328 90.43 -31.93 36.71
CA ARG A 328 90.46 -31.18 37.97
C ARG A 328 89.90 -29.78 37.72
N MET A 329 88.96 -29.38 38.57
CA MET A 329 88.39 -28.03 38.63
C MET A 329 89.24 -27.15 39.56
N ASN A 330 89.30 -25.86 39.25
CA ASN A 330 89.30 -24.78 40.23
C ASN A 330 88.06 -23.93 39.95
#